data_AF-X1VC57-F1
#
_entry.id   AF-X1VC57-F1
#
_cell.length_a   1.000
_cell.length_b   1.000
_cell.length_c   1.000
_cell.angle_alpha   90.00
_cell.angle_beta   90.00
_cell.angle_gamma   90.00
#
_symmetry.space_group_name_H-M   'P 1'
#
loop_
_entity.id
_entity.type
_entity.pdbx_description
1 polymer ?
#
loop_
_entity_poly.entity_id
_entity_poly.type
_entity_poly.pdbx_seq_one_letter_code
_entity_poly.pdbx_strand_id
1 'polypeptide(L)'
;MNVVNIPDTLELKTFPGSINVTCRVPLSDYDKLTVNLFRAIVDYSVVKGNYSNKIKVRLSNAPEYVTNIQIYPISVEFIVEKK
;
A
#
# COMPACT_ATOMS: atom_id res chain seq x y z
N MET A 1 -4.50 4.32 -2.38
CA MET A 1 -4.27 2.92 -1.97
C MET A 1 -5.32 2.03 -2.60
N ASN A 2 -5.01 0.75 -2.88
CA ASN A 2 -5.99 -0.21 -3.38
C ASN A 2 -6.19 -1.34 -2.35
N VAL A 3 -7.43 -1.78 -2.15
CA VAL A 3 -7.75 -2.92 -1.27
C VAL A 3 -7.95 -4.16 -2.13
N VAL A 4 -7.35 -5.28 -1.74
CA VAL A 4 -7.53 -6.58 -2.40
C VAL A 4 -8.17 -7.58 -1.43
N ASN A 5 -8.86 -8.60 -1.98
CA ASN A 5 -9.51 -9.67 -1.22
C ASN A 5 -10.64 -9.22 -0.28
N ILE A 6 -11.24 -8.05 -0.49
CA ILE A 6 -12.43 -7.62 0.23
C ILE A 6 -13.69 -8.18 -0.45
N PRO A 7 -14.64 -8.78 0.28
CA PRO A 7 -15.90 -9.21 -0.31
C PRO A 7 -16.76 -7.99 -0.70
N ASP A 8 -17.55 -8.11 -1.76
CA ASP A 8 -18.46 -7.04 -2.27
C ASP A 8 -19.46 -6.50 -1.24
N THR A 9 -19.71 -7.24 -0.17
CA THR A 9 -20.60 -6.85 0.93
C THR A 9 -19.96 -5.92 1.94
N LEU A 10 -18.65 -5.70 1.86
CA LEU A 10 -17.87 -4.89 2.79
C LEU A 10 -17.13 -3.78 2.03
N GLU A 11 -17.02 -2.63 2.65
CA GLU A 11 -16.15 -1.54 2.22
C GLU A 11 -15.04 -1.35 3.24
N LEU A 12 -13.79 -1.21 2.78
CA LEU A 12 -12.64 -0.98 3.66
C LEU A 12 -12.05 0.38 3.35
N LYS A 13 -12.03 1.24 4.37
CA LYS A 13 -11.36 2.54 4.34
C LYS A 13 -10.06 2.45 5.12
N THR A 14 -8.99 3.00 4.55
CA THR A 14 -7.67 3.06 5.20
C THR A 14 -7.35 4.47 5.66
N PHE A 15 -6.78 4.59 6.86
CA PHE A 15 -6.36 5.85 7.45
C PHE A 15 -4.91 5.75 7.95
N PRO A 16 -3.99 6.60 7.46
CA PRO A 16 -4.17 7.56 6.37
C PRO A 16 -4.43 6.88 5.01
N GLY A 17 -5.18 7.54 4.12
CA GLY A 17 -5.46 7.05 2.75
C GLY A 17 -4.26 7.15 1.78
N SER A 18 -3.18 7.76 2.26
CA SER A 18 -1.94 8.04 1.53
C SER A 18 -0.74 7.61 2.37
N ILE A 19 0.32 7.19 1.68
CA ILE A 19 1.61 6.81 2.27
C ILE A 19 2.73 7.49 1.51
N ASN A 20 3.87 7.67 2.19
CA ASN A 20 5.10 8.10 1.56
C ASN A 20 5.94 6.87 1.20
N VAL A 21 6.43 6.86 -0.03
CA VAL A 21 7.40 5.87 -0.50
C VAL A 21 8.71 6.59 -0.77
N THR A 22 9.74 6.25 -0.01
CA THR A 22 11.10 6.72 -0.21
C THR A 22 11.90 5.61 -0.85
N CYS A 23 12.64 5.90 -1.92
CA CYS A 23 13.43 4.88 -2.59
C CYS A 23 14.69 5.49 -3.20
N ARG A 24 15.67 4.65 -3.54
CA ARG A 24 16.90 5.04 -4.22
C ARG A 24 16.82 4.66 -5.68
N VAL A 25 17.15 5.60 -6.55
CA VAL A 25 17.15 5.44 -8.01
C VAL A 25 18.47 5.97 -8.56
N PRO A 26 19.04 5.36 -9.61
CA PRO A 26 20.17 5.96 -10.32
C PRO A 26 19.76 7.31 -10.90
N LEU A 27 20.67 8.29 -10.88
CA LEU A 27 20.38 9.62 -11.42
C LEU A 27 19.92 9.56 -12.90
N SER A 28 20.46 8.61 -13.66
CA SER A 28 20.09 8.38 -15.07
C SER A 28 18.64 7.94 -15.28
N ASP A 29 18.02 7.29 -14.30
CA ASP A 29 16.64 6.78 -14.38
C ASP A 29 15.66 7.59 -13.52
N TYR A 30 16.15 8.64 -12.85
CA TYR A 30 15.33 9.53 -12.03
C TYR A 30 14.18 10.16 -12.82
N ASP A 31 14.44 10.55 -14.08
CA ASP A 31 13.43 11.15 -14.97
C ASP A 31 12.28 10.17 -15.31
N LYS A 32 12.58 8.87 -15.38
CA LYS A 32 11.59 7.83 -15.65
C LYS A 32 10.74 7.49 -14.42
N LEU A 33 11.15 7.95 -13.24
CA LEU A 33 10.48 7.63 -11.98
C LEU A 33 9.15 8.37 -11.88
N THR A 34 8.05 7.64 -12.00
CA THR A 34 6.70 8.21 -11.86
C THR A 34 5.92 7.51 -10.75
N VAL A 35 4.99 8.25 -10.12
CA VAL A 35 4.16 7.75 -9.02
C VAL A 35 3.33 6.53 -9.45
N ASN A 36 2.90 6.49 -10.71
CA ASN A 36 2.11 5.39 -11.29
C ASN A 36 2.85 4.04 -11.31
N LEU A 37 4.18 4.02 -11.23
CA LEU A 37 4.95 2.79 -11.14
C LEU A 37 4.80 2.10 -9.78
N PHE A 38 4.46 2.87 -8.74
CA PHE A 38 4.29 2.39 -7.38
C PHE A 38 2.82 2.12 -7.09
N ARG A 39 2.46 0.85 -6.95
CA ARG A 39 1.08 0.46 -6.62
C ARG A 39 0.99 -0.02 -5.18
N ALA A 40 0.54 0.86 -4.30
CA ALA A 40 0.25 0.51 -2.90
C ALA A 40 -1.05 -0.29 -2.78
N ILE A 41 -0.96 -1.48 -2.22
CA ILE A 41 -2.05 -2.40 -1.95
C ILE A 41 -2.12 -2.76 -0.47
N VAL A 42 -3.33 -3.07 -0.01
CA VAL A 42 -3.61 -3.64 1.30
C VAL A 42 -4.46 -4.88 1.13
N ASP A 43 -4.11 -5.96 1.83
CA ASP A 43 -4.77 -7.26 1.68
C ASP A 43 -5.77 -7.52 2.82
N TYR A 44 -7.05 -7.69 2.50
CA TYR A 44 -8.07 -7.94 3.53
C TYR A 44 -8.00 -9.36 4.12
N SER A 45 -7.44 -10.35 3.41
CA SER A 45 -7.34 -11.72 3.94
C SER A 45 -6.48 -11.77 5.20
N VAL A 46 -5.45 -10.91 5.33
CA VAL A 46 -4.64 -10.80 6.57
C VAL A 46 -5.39 -10.14 7.73
N VAL A 47 -6.45 -9.38 7.46
CA VAL A 47 -7.32 -8.74 8.47
C VAL A 47 -8.22 -9.76 9.13
N LYS A 48 -8.74 -10.73 8.37
CA LYS A 48 -9.68 -11.74 8.87
C LYS A 48 -9.12 -12.56 10.06
N GLY A 49 -7.80 -12.59 10.24
CA GLY A 49 -7.11 -13.21 11.37
C GLY A 49 -6.40 -12.23 12.34
N ASN A 50 -6.42 -10.92 12.08
CA ASN A 50 -5.77 -9.92 12.93
C ASN A 50 -6.82 -9.08 13.66
N TYR A 51 -6.84 -9.17 14.99
CA TYR A 51 -7.68 -8.36 15.87
C TYR A 51 -7.22 -6.91 16.02
N SER A 52 -6.06 -6.56 15.45
CA SER A 52 -5.61 -5.16 15.40
C SER A 52 -6.26 -4.47 14.22
N ASN A 53 -6.86 -3.29 14.44
CA ASN A 53 -7.36 -2.35 13.42
C ASN A 53 -6.25 -1.77 12.51
N LYS A 54 -5.10 -2.43 12.40
CA LYS A 54 -3.95 -2.01 11.60
C LYS A 54 -3.65 -3.05 10.53
N ILE A 55 -3.46 -2.58 9.31
CA ILE A 55 -3.11 -3.38 8.14
C ILE A 55 -1.77 -2.91 7.59
N LYS A 56 -0.90 -3.86 7.22
CA LYS A 56 0.40 -3.55 6.63
C LYS A 56 0.23 -3.20 5.16
N VAL A 57 0.75 -2.04 4.76
CA VAL A 57 0.76 -1.60 3.35
C VAL A 57 1.88 -2.33 2.62
N ARG A 58 1.58 -2.83 1.42
CA ARG A 58 2.57 -3.44 0.53
C ARG A 58 2.55 -2.76 -0.83
N LEU A 59 3.70 -2.72 -1.48
CA LEU A 59 3.78 -2.34 -2.88
C LEU A 59 3.63 -3.60 -3.72
N SER A 60 2.60 -3.63 -4.55
CA SER A 60 2.39 -4.69 -5.54
C SER A 60 3.28 -4.51 -6.76
N ASN A 61 3.72 -3.28 -7.02
CA ASN A 61 4.51 -2.93 -8.18
C ASN A 61 5.53 -1.87 -7.80
N ALA A 62 6.76 -2.05 -8.28
CA ALA A 62 7.85 -1.08 -8.22
C ALA A 62 8.80 -1.34 -9.39
N PRO A 63 9.52 -0.33 -9.89
CA PRO A 63 10.48 -0.52 -10.97
C PRO A 63 11.70 -1.31 -10.49
N GLU A 64 12.25 -2.19 -11.33
CA GLU A 64 13.42 -3.02 -10.97
C GLU A 64 14.69 -2.20 -10.72
N TYR A 65 14.82 -1.05 -11.36
CA TYR A 65 15.95 -0.14 -11.20
C TYR A 65 15.90 0.65 -9.87
N VAL A 66 14.82 0.53 -9.09
CA VAL A 66 14.66 1.18 -7.80
C VAL A 66 15.08 0.23 -6.68
N THR A 67 15.88 0.75 -5.74
CA THR A 67 16.38 -0.01 -4.58
C THR A 67 16.05 0.69 -3.27
N ASN A 68 16.19 -0.03 -2.15
CA ASN A 68 16.00 0.50 -0.81
C ASN A 68 14.65 1.21 -0.62
N ILE A 69 13.57 0.53 -1.03
CA ILE A 69 12.21 1.06 -0.92
C ILE A 69 11.77 1.03 0.55
N GLN A 70 11.44 2.21 1.07
CA GLN A 70 10.95 2.42 2.42
C GLN A 70 9.54 3.01 2.32
N ILE A 71 8.61 2.42 3.07
CA ILE A 71 7.21 2.84 3.10
C ILE A 71 6.95 3.45 4.48
N TYR A 72 6.39 4.64 4.53
CA TYR A 72 6.01 5.29 5.78
C TYR A 72 4.64 5.97 5.68
N PRO A 73 3.67 5.59 6.54
CA PRO A 73 3.72 4.51 7.54
C PRO A 73 3.65 3.10 6.90
N ILE A 74 4.35 2.12 7.50
CA ILE A 74 4.30 0.71 7.04
C ILE A 74 2.95 0.04 7.32
N SER A 75 2.22 0.55 8.30
CA SER A 75 0.92 0.07 8.72
C SER A 75 -0.02 1.25 8.85
N VAL A 76 -1.20 1.09 8.27
CA VAL A 76 -2.29 2.06 8.33
C VAL A 76 -3.43 1.45 9.09
N GLU A 77 -4.25 2.29 9.69
CA GLU A 77 -5.49 1.84 10.30
C GLU A 77 -6.51 1.53 9.20
N PHE A 78 -7.39 0.57 9.46
CA PHE A 78 -8.48 0.26 8.55
C PHE A 78 -9.81 0.24 9.31
N ILE A 79 -10.86 0.62 8.60
CA ILE A 79 -12.25 0.58 9.06
C ILE A 79 -13.01 -0.24 8.03
N VAL A 80 -13.72 -1.26 8.49
CA VAL A 80 -14.59 -2.10 7.65
C VAL A 80 -16.02 -1.70 7.93
N GLU A 81 -16.74 -1.29 6.89
CA GLU A 81 -18.15 -0.97 6.94
C GLU A 81 -18.91 -2.01 6.12
N LYS A 82 -20.12 -2.38 6.54
CA LYS A 82 -21.02 -3.15 5.68
C LYS A 82 -21.67 -2.18 4.70
N LYS A 83 -21.73 -2.60 3.44
CA LYS A 83 -22.41 -1.87 2.38
C LYS A 83 -23.93 -1.88 2.58
#